data_AF-A0A8J8FD61-F1
#
_entry.id   AF-A0A8J8FD61-F1
#
_cell.length_a   1.000
_cell.length_b   1.000
_cell.length_c   1.000
_cell.angle_alpha   90.00
_cell.angle_beta   90.00
_cell.angle_gamma   90.00
#
_symmetry.space_group_name_H-M   'P 1'
#
loop_
_entity.id
_entity.type
_entity.pdbx_description
1 polymer ?
#
loop_
_entity_poly.entity_id
_entity_poly.type
_entity_poly.pdbx_seq_one_letter_code
_entity_poly.pdbx_strand_id
1 'polypeptide(L)'
;MTATHDVNAVPELADRVYVLNKRIIAEGDTQKIFSDVELLKENNLEVPEVFKLFEVLQCFGYNCEELPLSVDDAIEHLTRTVENEGGHIHLHIHKHTHDQVR
;
A
#
# COMPACT_ATOMS: atom_id res chain seq x y z
N MET A 1 2.50 12.54 -20.16
CA MET A 1 1.86 13.01 -18.91
C MET A 1 0.41 12.57 -18.96
N THR A 2 0.08 11.49 -18.25
CA THR A 2 -1.27 10.94 -18.17
C THR A 2 -1.89 11.42 -16.86
N ALA A 3 -3.14 11.89 -16.89
CA ALA A 3 -3.88 12.28 -15.69
C ALA A 3 -5.05 11.30 -15.51
N THR A 4 -5.05 10.56 -14.41
CA THR A 4 -6.11 9.59 -14.05
C THR A 4 -6.53 9.83 -12.60
N HIS A 5 -7.82 9.61 -12.30
CA HIS A 5 -8.32 9.54 -10.93
C HIS A 5 -8.19 8.13 -10.36
N ASP A 6 -7.88 7.13 -11.20
CA ASP A 6 -7.70 5.77 -10.75
C ASP A 6 -6.30 5.58 -10.15
N VAL A 7 -6.24 5.63 -8.82
CA VAL A 7 -5.02 5.45 -8.04
C VAL A 7 -4.43 4.05 -8.19
N ASN A 8 -5.22 3.05 -8.58
CA ASN A 8 -4.74 1.67 -8.77
C ASN A 8 -3.97 1.51 -10.08
N ALA A 9 -4.19 2.39 -11.07
CA ALA A 9 -3.47 2.36 -12.33
C ALA A 9 -2.13 3.12 -12.28
N VAL A 10 -1.95 4.01 -11.29
CA VAL A 10 -0.73 4.84 -11.15
C VAL A 10 0.55 4.00 -11.01
N PRO A 11 0.59 2.93 -10.20
CA PRO A 11 1.79 2.11 -10.02
C PRO A 11 2.27 1.44 -11.32
N GLU A 12 1.33 1.06 -12.21
CA GLU A 12 1.65 0.44 -13.50
C GLU A 12 2.09 1.45 -14.57
N LEU A 13 1.75 2.73 -14.38
CA LEU A 13 1.88 3.76 -15.41
C LEU A 13 3.03 4.76 -15.16
N ALA A 14 3.63 4.78 -13.98
CA ALA A 14 4.63 5.79 -13.62
C ALA A 14 5.69 5.30 -12.63
N ASP A 15 6.97 5.53 -12.95
CA ASP A 15 8.09 5.31 -12.02
C ASP A 15 8.22 6.43 -10.98
N ARG A 16 7.61 7.59 -11.24
CA ARG A 16 7.77 8.80 -10.43
C ARG A 16 6.46 9.58 -10.33
N VAL A 17 6.13 10.00 -9.10
CA VAL A 17 4.89 10.68 -8.77
C VAL A 17 5.19 12.06 -8.20
N TYR A 18 4.39 13.04 -8.63
CA TYR A 18 4.36 14.38 -8.07
C TYR A 18 2.99 14.62 -7.45
N VAL A 19 2.97 15.01 -6.18
CA VAL A 19 1.74 15.40 -5.49
C VAL A 19 1.59 16.92 -5.61
N LEU A 20 0.45 17.36 -6.15
CA LEU A 20 0.17 18.76 -6.43
C LEU A 20 -1.01 19.26 -5.59
N ASN A 21 -0.78 20.28 -4.77
CA ASN A 21 -1.83 21.05 -4.09
C ASN A 21 -1.49 22.54 -4.19
N LYS A 22 -1.97 23.21 -5.25
CA LYS A 22 -1.61 24.58 -5.70
C LYS A 22 -0.13 24.78 -6.08
N ARG A 23 0.76 24.01 -5.47
CA ARG A 23 2.19 23.85 -5.73
C ARG A 23 2.54 22.36 -5.61
N ILE A 24 3.72 21.98 -6.08
CA ILE A 24 4.25 20.64 -5.80
C ILE A 24 4.54 20.58 -4.30
N ILE A 25 3.91 19.62 -3.62
CA ILE A 25 4.07 19.41 -2.18
C ILE A 25 4.92 18.18 -1.86
N ALA A 26 4.98 17.21 -2.78
CA ALA A 26 5.82 16.04 -2.66
C ALA A 26 6.23 15.51 -4.05
N GLU A 27 7.37 14.83 -4.07
CA GLU A 27 7.95 14.20 -5.25
C GLU A 27 8.74 12.97 -4.80
N GLY A 28 8.55 11.86 -5.51
CA GLY A 28 9.22 10.59 -5.20
C GLY A 28 8.86 9.52 -6.20
N ASP A 29 9.44 8.35 -6.02
CA ASP A 29 8.94 7.11 -6.60
C ASP A 29 7.54 6.79 -6.06
N THR A 30 6.81 5.93 -6.77
CA THR A 30 5.46 5.49 -6.40
C THR A 30 5.43 4.92 -4.99
N GLN A 31 6.36 4.01 -4.67
CA GLN A 31 6.46 3.35 -3.36
C GLN A 31 6.54 4.36 -2.21
N LYS A 32 7.44 5.34 -2.33
CA LYS A 32 7.64 6.38 -1.32
C LYS A 32 6.41 7.28 -1.14
N ILE A 33 5.75 7.68 -2.23
CA ILE A 33 4.58 8.57 -2.15
C ILE A 33 3.38 7.83 -1.55
N PHE A 34 3.14 6.58 -1.96
CA PHE A 34 2.01 5.81 -1.46
C PHE A 34 2.20 5.28 -0.03
N SER A 35 3.45 5.09 0.41
CA SER A 35 3.76 4.76 1.80
C SER A 35 3.50 5.93 2.77
N ASP A 36 3.41 7.17 2.28
CA ASP A 36 3.09 8.35 3.10
C ASP A 36 1.57 8.57 3.16
N VAL A 37 0.92 7.71 3.94
CA VAL A 37 -0.55 7.71 4.10
C VAL A 37 -1.07 9.04 4.66
N GLU A 38 -0.31 9.70 5.54
CA GLU A 38 -0.69 10.99 6.10
C GLU A 38 -0.69 12.08 5.03
N LEU A 39 0.38 12.18 4.23
CA LEU A 39 0.46 13.12 3.10
C LEU A 39 -0.72 12.94 2.14
N LEU A 40 -1.07 11.70 1.79
CA LEU A 40 -2.18 11.43 0.88
C LEU A 40 -3.53 11.83 1.51
N LYS A 41 -3.78 11.42 2.76
CA LYS A 41 -5.03 11.76 3.48
C LYS A 41 -5.21 13.27 3.65
N GLU A 42 -4.17 14.00 4.04
CA GLU A 42 -4.21 15.46 4.22
C GLU A 42 -4.51 16.22 2.92
N ASN A 43 -4.20 15.61 1.76
CA ASN A 43 -4.40 16.20 0.45
C ASN A 43 -5.60 15.59 -0.31
N ASN A 44 -6.50 14.89 0.40
CA ASN A 44 -7.69 14.25 -0.17
C ASN A 44 -7.37 13.26 -1.31
N LEU A 45 -6.21 12.61 -1.25
CA LEU A 45 -5.81 11.55 -2.15
C LEU A 45 -6.09 10.19 -1.54
N GLU A 46 -6.46 9.25 -2.39
CA GLU A 46 -6.74 7.87 -2.00
C GLU A 46 -5.51 6.97 -2.25
N VAL A 47 -5.36 5.92 -1.45
CA VAL A 47 -4.37 4.86 -1.65
C VAL A 47 -5.01 3.67 -2.36
N PRO A 48 -4.25 2.85 -3.11
CA PRO A 48 -4.75 1.63 -3.73
C PRO A 48 -5.45 0.72 -2.71
N GLU A 49 -6.52 0.03 -3.13
CA GLU A 49 -7.28 -0.87 -2.24
C GLU A 49 -6.40 -2.01 -1.72
N VAL A 50 -5.50 -2.51 -2.56
CA VAL A 50 -4.55 -3.57 -2.21
C VAL A 50 -3.57 -3.12 -1.11
N PHE A 51 -3.18 -1.85 -1.12
CA PHE A 51 -2.33 -1.26 -0.08
C PHE A 51 -3.05 -1.29 1.27
N LYS A 52 -4.32 -0.82 1.31
CA LYS A 52 -5.15 -0.83 2.54
C LYS A 52 -5.30 -2.25 3.09
N LEU A 53 -5.50 -3.24 2.22
CA LEU A 53 -5.61 -4.64 2.63
C LEU A 53 -4.32 -5.11 3.33
N PHE A 54 -3.15 -4.80 2.77
CA PHE A 54 -1.89 -5.23 3.34
C PHE A 54 -1.53 -4.48 4.63
N GLU A 55 -1.91 -3.20 4.79
CA GLU A 55 -1.83 -2.51 6.08
C GLU A 55 -2.59 -3.28 7.17
N VAL A 56 -3.82 -3.71 6.86
CA VAL A 56 -4.63 -4.50 7.80
C VAL A 56 -3.98 -5.86 8.08
N LEU A 57 -3.41 -6.53 7.08
CA LEU A 57 -2.68 -7.79 7.29
C LEU A 57 -1.48 -7.62 8.23
N GLN A 58 -0.75 -6.50 8.15
CA GLN A 58 0.34 -6.21 9.09
C GLN A 58 -0.15 -6.11 10.54
N CYS A 59 -1.33 -5.53 10.77
CA CYS A 59 -1.96 -5.52 12.10
C CYS A 59 -2.26 -6.95 12.63
N PHE A 60 -2.37 -7.93 11.74
CA PHE A 60 -2.54 -9.34 12.07
C PHE A 60 -1.21 -10.13 12.09
N GLY A 61 -0.06 -9.46 12.05
CA GLY A 61 1.26 -10.10 12.15
C GLY A 61 1.83 -10.58 10.82
N TYR A 62 1.24 -10.20 9.68
CA TYR A 62 1.85 -10.41 8.37
C TYR A 62 3.07 -9.49 8.22
N ASN A 63 4.24 -10.04 7.95
CA ASN A 63 5.44 -9.23 7.79
C ASN A 63 5.59 -8.78 6.33
N CYS A 64 5.43 -7.49 6.07
CA CYS A 64 5.61 -6.91 4.75
C CYS A 64 6.47 -5.66 4.86
N GLU A 65 7.73 -5.73 4.40
CA GLU A 65 8.64 -4.58 4.42
C GLU A 65 8.18 -3.47 3.46
N GLU A 66 7.61 -3.88 2.32
CA GLU A 66 7.09 -2.99 1.30
C GLU A 66 5.66 -3.39 0.94
N LEU A 67 4.74 -2.44 1.05
CA LEU A 67 3.33 -2.67 0.76
C LEU A 67 3.09 -2.69 -0.75
N PRO A 68 2.40 -3.71 -1.27
CA PRO A 68 2.10 -3.79 -2.70
C PRO A 68 1.18 -2.66 -3.12
N LEU A 69 1.46 -2.10 -4.30
CA LEU A 69 0.64 -1.05 -4.91
C LEU A 69 -0.26 -1.59 -6.02
N SER A 70 0.03 -2.77 -6.55
CA SER A 70 -0.79 -3.48 -7.52
C SER A 70 -1.23 -4.87 -7.02
N VAL A 71 -2.21 -5.45 -7.70
CA VAL A 71 -2.67 -6.82 -7.41
C VAL A 71 -1.57 -7.84 -7.76
N ASP A 72 -0.80 -7.61 -8.81
CA ASP A 72 0.28 -8.49 -9.22
C ASP A 72 1.40 -8.52 -8.17
N ASP A 73 1.80 -7.35 -7.65
CA ASP A 73 2.77 -7.26 -6.53
C ASP A 73 2.24 -8.01 -5.29
N ALA A 74 0.94 -7.87 -5.00
CA ALA A 74 0.33 -8.56 -3.87
C ALA A 74 0.34 -10.08 -4.02
N ILE A 75 0.08 -10.60 -5.24
CA ILE A 75 0.15 -12.03 -5.54
C ILE A 75 1.58 -12.53 -5.36
N GLU A 76 2.58 -11.79 -5.83
CA GLU A 76 4.00 -12.13 -5.65
C GLU A 76 4.36 -12.19 -4.16
N HIS A 77 3.97 -11.17 -3.38
CA HIS A 77 4.24 -11.11 -1.95
C HIS A 77 3.58 -12.27 -1.18
N LEU A 78 2.31 -12.57 -1.47
CA LEU A 78 1.59 -13.67 -0.83
C LEU A 78 2.21 -15.03 -1.20
N THR A 79 2.50 -15.24 -2.48
CA THR A 79 3.10 -16.50 -2.97
C THR A 79 4.44 -16.75 -2.29
N ARG A 80 5.31 -15.74 -2.28
CA ARG A 80 6.63 -15.82 -1.62
C ARG A 80 6.51 -16.14 -0.13
N THR A 81 5.53 -15.53 0.56
CA THR A 81 5.32 -15.78 1.99
C THR A 81 4.84 -17.20 2.26
N VAL A 82 3.86 -17.67 1.47
CA VAL A 82 3.33 -19.04 1.56
C VAL A 82 4.42 -20.07 1.32
N GLU A 83 5.30 -19.87 0.34
CA GLU A 83 6.41 -20.79 0.06
C GLU A 83 7.43 -20.86 1.21
N ASN A 84 7.71 -19.72 1.84
CA ASN A 84 8.68 -19.64 2.94
C ASN A 84 8.15 -20.21 4.27
N GLU A 85 6.85 -20.10 4.54
CA GLU A 85 6.21 -20.57 5.78
C GLU A 85 5.63 -22.00 5.69
N GLY A 86 6.03 -22.78 4.69
CA GLY A 86 5.62 -24.18 4.57
C GLY A 86 4.20 -24.37 4.06
N GLY A 87 3.75 -23.47 3.18
CA GLY A 87 2.49 -23.57 2.44
C GLY A 87 1.28 -22.88 3.07
N HIS A 88 1.47 -22.07 4.12
CA HIS A 88 0.40 -21.33 4.78
C HIS A 88 0.92 -20.03 5.41
N ILE A 89 0.01 -19.11 5.76
CA ILE A 89 0.33 -17.85 6.43
C ILE A 89 -0.33 -17.86 7.80
N HIS A 90 0.43 -17.58 8.86
CA HIS A 90 -0.13 -17.42 10.20
C HIS A 90 -0.51 -15.96 10.48
N LEU A 91 -1.82 -15.73 10.69
CA LEU A 91 -2.36 -14.43 11.11
C LEU A 91 -2.85 -14.50 12.55
N HIS A 92 -2.51 -13.51 13.36
CA HIS A 92 -2.84 -13.42 14.78
C HIS A 92 -3.77 -12.24 15.06
N ILE A 93 -4.94 -12.51 15.65
CA ILE A 93 -5.86 -11.48 16.11
C ILE A 93 -5.58 -11.20 17.59
N HIS A 94 -5.00 -10.04 17.90
CA HIS A 94 -4.84 -9.60 19.28
C HIS A 94 -6.10 -8.85 19.74
N LYS A 95 -6.48 -8.98 21.02
CA LYS A 95 -7.65 -8.28 21.59
C LYS A 95 -7.57 -6.74 21.54
N HIS A 96 -6.39 -6.18 21.22
CA HIS A 96 -6.16 -4.74 21.04
C HIS A 96 -6.10 -4.30 19.56
N THR A 97 -6.23 -5.21 18.59
CA THR A 97 -6.12 -4.87 17.16
C THR A 97 -7.34 -4.09 16.64
N HIS A 98 -8.43 -4.00 17.40
CA HIS A 98 -9.64 -3.28 16.99
C HIS A 98 -9.46 -1.75 16.95
N ASP A 99 -8.50 -1.20 17.72
CA ASP A 99 -8.27 0.25 17.77
C ASP A 99 -7.35 0.76 16.65
N GLN A 100 -6.62 -0.14 15.95
CA GLN A 100 -5.67 0.23 14.90
C GLN A 100 -6.24 0.16 13.47
N VAL A 101 -7.42 -0.45 13.29
CA VAL A 101 -8.05 -0.68 11.97
C VAL A 101 -9.18 0.32 11.69
N ARG A 102 -9.24 1.44 12.42
CA ARG A 102 -10.33 2.43 12.30
C ARG A 102 -10.01 3.59 11.37
#